data_AF-A0A2D6BLT4-F1
#
_entry.id   AF-A0A2D6BLT4-F1
#
_cell.length_a   1.000
_cell.length_b   1.000
_cell.length_c   1.000
_cell.angle_alpha   90.00
_cell.angle_beta   90.00
_cell.angle_gamma   90.00
#
_symmetry.space_group_name_H-M   'P 1'
#
loop_
_entity.id
_entity.type
_entity.pdbx_description
1 polymer ?
#
loop_
_entity_poly.entity_id
_entity_poly.type
_entity_poly.pdbx_seq_one_letter_code
_entity_poly.pdbx_strand_id
1 'polypeptide(L)'
;MLERLFPKTLEGGYRGHPVARWVLIAFAIVTAGRSLVHIFFADGGAQSIATIPLDTYSSGGAASVVTLMAMWGLSQLIAAFVYIVVLWRYPALIPLVWVLFVFEWGGRLLIGAWKPLDAAGTPPGAVGNLMLPFVGVAMLALSLRERPAPEP
;
A
#
# COMPACT_ATOMS: atom_id res chain seq x y z
N MET A 1 19.98 -0.19 14.06
CA MET A 1 18.59 -0.14 13.53
C MET A 1 18.36 1.07 12.63
N LEU A 2 18.69 2.29 13.07
CA LEU A 2 18.46 3.50 12.25
C LEU A 2 19.20 3.47 10.90
N GLU A 3 20.44 2.97 10.85
CA GLU A 3 21.19 2.80 9.60
C GLU A 3 20.56 1.77 8.64
N ARG A 4 19.62 0.93 9.09
CA ARG A 4 18.86 0.02 8.21
C ARG A 4 17.58 0.66 7.68
N LEU A 5 17.04 1.63 8.41
CA LEU A 5 15.91 2.43 8.00
C LEU A 5 16.34 3.53 7.02
N PHE A 6 17.49 4.14 7.30
CA PHE A 6 18.09 5.23 6.52
C PHE A 6 19.56 4.89 6.26
N PRO A 7 19.84 3.99 5.31
CA PRO A 7 21.20 3.59 5.02
C PRO A 7 22.00 4.74 4.40
N LYS A 8 23.24 4.90 4.87
CA LYS A 8 24.17 5.94 4.37
C LYS A 8 24.61 5.69 2.93
N THR A 9 24.66 4.42 2.52
CA THR A 9 24.94 3.98 1.16
C THR A 9 23.88 2.97 0.72
N LEU A 10 23.55 2.94 -0.57
CA LEU A 10 22.63 1.95 -1.14
C LEU A 10 23.35 0.66 -1.57
N GLU A 11 24.61 0.52 -1.15
CA GLU A 11 25.48 -0.62 -1.41
C GLU A 11 25.20 -1.76 -0.41
N GLY A 12 25.38 -3.01 -0.81
CA GLY A 12 25.23 -4.18 0.08
C GLY A 12 23.84 -4.83 0.12
N GLY A 13 22.86 -4.28 -0.62
CA GLY A 13 21.57 -4.93 -0.87
C GLY A 13 20.69 -5.15 0.37
N TYR A 14 19.68 -6.02 0.25
CA TYR A 14 18.75 -6.34 1.34
C TYR A 14 19.23 -7.50 2.19
N ARG A 15 19.42 -7.26 3.50
CA ARG A 15 19.94 -8.26 4.47
C ARG A 15 18.90 -8.76 5.48
N GLY A 16 17.66 -8.29 5.38
CA GLY A 16 16.56 -8.70 6.25
C GLY A 16 15.99 -10.09 5.93
N HIS A 17 14.96 -10.48 6.68
CA HIS A 17 14.26 -11.74 6.44
C HIS A 17 13.57 -11.73 5.04
N PRO A 18 13.65 -12.82 4.24
CA PRO A 18 13.24 -12.78 2.83
C PRO A 18 11.72 -12.65 2.68
N VAL A 19 10.94 -13.10 3.67
CA VAL A 19 9.47 -12.97 3.67
C VAL A 19 9.06 -11.50 3.52
N ALA A 20 9.73 -10.55 4.19
CA ALA A 20 9.39 -9.14 4.07
C ALA A 20 9.67 -8.57 2.66
N ARG A 21 10.56 -9.18 1.88
CA ARG A 21 10.74 -8.86 0.46
C ARG A 21 9.64 -9.49 -0.40
N TRP A 22 9.32 -10.76 -0.19
CA TRP A 22 8.30 -11.47 -0.95
C TRP A 22 6.90 -10.89 -0.76
N VAL A 23 6.53 -10.55 0.47
CA VAL A 23 5.26 -9.89 0.78
C VAL A 23 5.22 -8.50 0.12
N LEU A 24 6.33 -7.77 0.08
CA LEU A 24 6.39 -6.48 -0.61
C LEU A 24 6.21 -6.63 -2.13
N ILE A 25 6.76 -7.68 -2.75
CA ILE A 25 6.53 -7.99 -4.17
C ILE A 25 5.04 -8.22 -4.43
N ALA A 26 4.39 -9.08 -3.64
CA ALA A 26 2.96 -9.34 -3.76
C ALA A 26 2.14 -8.05 -3.58
N PHE A 27 2.49 -7.23 -2.59
CA PHE A 27 1.82 -5.96 -2.33
C PHE A 27 2.00 -4.94 -3.46
N ALA A 28 3.19 -4.88 -4.08
CA ALA A 28 3.44 -4.01 -5.23
C ALA A 28 2.55 -4.40 -6.42
N ILE A 29 2.40 -5.69 -6.70
CA ILE A 29 1.52 -6.21 -7.77
C ILE A 29 0.05 -5.84 -7.48
N VAL A 30 -0.43 -6.10 -6.26
CA VAL A 30 -1.81 -5.76 -5.88
C VAL A 30 -2.06 -4.26 -5.95
N THR A 31 -1.10 -3.44 -5.50
CA THR A 31 -1.21 -1.98 -5.55
C THR A 31 -1.26 -1.48 -6.99
N ALA A 32 -0.42 -2.03 -7.89
CA ALA A 32 -0.47 -1.71 -9.31
C ALA A 32 -1.82 -2.11 -9.92
N GLY A 33 -2.30 -3.33 -9.70
CA GLY A 33 -3.60 -3.79 -10.21
C GLY A 33 -4.76 -2.91 -9.75
N ARG A 34 -4.84 -2.61 -8.45
CA ARG A 34 -5.88 -1.73 -7.89
C ARG A 34 -5.78 -0.31 -8.42
N SER A 35 -4.57 0.22 -8.62
CA SER A 35 -4.39 1.56 -9.19
C SER A 35 -4.99 1.68 -10.59
N LEU A 36 -4.80 0.64 -11.43
CA LEU A 36 -5.36 0.59 -12.77
C LEU A 36 -6.88 0.48 -12.74
N VAL A 37 -7.44 -0.30 -11.81
CA VAL A 37 -8.90 -0.35 -11.60
C VAL A 37 -9.45 1.04 -11.27
N HIS A 38 -8.84 1.75 -10.32
CA HIS A 38 -9.26 3.11 -9.96
C HIS A 38 -9.22 4.11 -11.12
N ILE A 39 -8.24 3.98 -12.02
CA ILE A 39 -8.07 4.89 -13.17
C ILE A 39 -9.02 4.54 -14.32
N PHE A 40 -9.22 3.25 -14.60
CA PHE A 40 -9.81 2.81 -15.88
C PHE A 40 -11.20 2.19 -15.77
N PHE A 41 -11.66 1.79 -14.58
CA PHE A 41 -13.06 1.34 -14.45
C PHE A 41 -14.01 2.53 -14.54
N ALA A 42 -15.20 2.29 -15.10
CA ALA A 42 -16.20 3.34 -15.34
C ALA A 42 -16.61 4.10 -14.07
N ASP A 43 -16.64 3.43 -12.93
CA ASP A 43 -16.93 3.99 -11.61
C ASP A 43 -15.67 4.15 -10.74
N GLY A 44 -14.48 3.92 -11.29
CA GLY A 44 -13.21 3.88 -10.55
C GLY A 44 -13.20 2.84 -9.41
N GLY A 45 -14.08 1.83 -9.45
CA GLY A 45 -14.29 0.87 -8.37
C GLY A 45 -15.05 1.42 -7.16
N ALA A 46 -15.55 2.66 -7.18
CA ALA A 46 -16.24 3.25 -6.04
C ALA A 46 -17.53 2.50 -5.69
N GLN A 47 -18.37 2.16 -6.67
CA GLN A 47 -19.63 1.46 -6.41
C GLN A 47 -19.46 -0.05 -6.51
N SER A 48 -18.87 -0.52 -7.60
CA SER A 48 -18.70 -1.93 -7.95
C SER A 48 -17.78 -2.71 -6.99
N ILE A 49 -16.88 -2.03 -6.27
CA ILE A 49 -15.93 -2.65 -5.33
C ILE A 49 -16.05 -2.03 -3.94
N ALA A 50 -16.02 -0.70 -3.85
CA ALA A 50 -16.07 0.00 -2.56
C ALA A 50 -17.50 0.16 -2.01
N THR A 51 -18.52 -0.23 -2.78
CA THR A 51 -19.94 -0.19 -2.39
C THR A 51 -20.44 1.21 -2.01
N ILE A 52 -19.81 2.26 -2.51
CA ILE A 52 -20.29 3.64 -2.40
C ILE A 52 -21.56 3.76 -3.27
N PRO A 53 -22.69 4.24 -2.73
CA PRO A 53 -23.96 4.27 -3.46
C PRO A 53 -24.01 5.46 -4.43
N LEU A 54 -23.19 5.47 -5.49
CA LEU A 54 -23.09 6.60 -6.42
C LEU A 54 -24.40 6.89 -7.14
N ASP A 55 -25.26 5.88 -7.31
CA ASP A 55 -26.61 5.98 -7.87
C ASP A 55 -27.57 6.82 -7.01
N THR A 56 -27.25 7.00 -5.73
CA THR A 56 -28.01 7.89 -4.83
C THR A 56 -27.52 9.34 -4.88
N TYR A 57 -26.37 9.60 -5.52
CA TYR A 57 -25.78 10.94 -5.60
C TYR A 57 -26.31 11.70 -6.82
N SER A 58 -26.14 13.02 -6.82
CA SER A 58 -26.32 13.79 -8.05
C SER A 58 -25.30 13.36 -9.10
N SER A 59 -25.61 13.54 -10.38
CA SER A 59 -24.69 13.22 -11.48
C SER A 59 -23.32 13.87 -11.32
N GLY A 60 -23.28 15.14 -10.89
CA GLY A 60 -22.04 15.85 -10.59
C GLY A 60 -21.30 15.29 -9.37
N GLY A 61 -22.03 14.86 -8.33
CA GLY A 61 -21.44 14.23 -7.15
C GLY A 61 -20.79 12.88 -7.48
N ALA A 62 -21.50 12.02 -8.20
CA ALA A 62 -20.98 10.74 -8.67
C ALA A 62 -19.73 10.92 -9.55
N ALA A 63 -19.78 11.81 -10.55
CA ALA A 63 -18.63 12.09 -11.42
C ALA A 63 -17.41 12.63 -10.64
N SER A 64 -17.66 13.46 -9.62
CA SER A 64 -16.59 13.97 -8.74
C SER A 64 -15.93 12.85 -7.94
N VAL A 65 -16.70 11.91 -7.39
CA VAL A 65 -16.16 10.74 -6.68
C VAL A 65 -15.34 9.85 -7.62
N VAL A 66 -15.83 9.57 -8.83
CA VAL A 66 -15.08 8.79 -9.84
C VAL A 66 -13.75 9.49 -10.19
N THR A 67 -13.77 10.81 -10.37
CA THR A 67 -12.54 11.59 -10.60
C THR A 67 -11.56 11.48 -9.44
N LEU A 68 -12.04 11.59 -8.20
CA LEU A 68 -11.21 11.41 -7.00
C LEU A 68 -10.65 9.99 -6.89
N MET A 69 -11.41 8.96 -7.29
CA MET A 69 -10.92 7.59 -7.38
C MET A 69 -9.79 7.49 -8.40
N ALA A 70 -9.92 8.08 -9.59
CA ALA A 70 -8.85 8.07 -10.59
C ALA A 70 -7.56 8.76 -10.09
N MET A 71 -7.70 9.90 -9.40
CA MET A 71 -6.54 10.60 -8.79
C MET A 71 -5.89 9.78 -7.68
N TRP A 72 -6.70 9.08 -6.88
CA TRP A 72 -6.21 8.11 -5.90
C TRP A 72 -5.51 6.94 -6.59
N GLY A 73 -6.05 6.44 -7.70
CA GLY A 73 -5.40 5.43 -8.52
C GLY A 73 -4.01 5.88 -8.98
N LEU A 74 -3.88 7.11 -9.47
CA LEU A 74 -2.58 7.66 -9.86
C LEU A 74 -1.58 7.69 -8.69
N SER A 75 -2.00 8.10 -7.49
CA SER A 75 -1.11 8.09 -6.32
C SER A 75 -0.65 6.67 -5.95
N GLN A 76 -1.55 5.69 -6.05
CA GLN A 76 -1.22 4.27 -5.85
C GLN A 76 -0.27 3.74 -6.92
N LEU A 77 -0.45 4.14 -8.18
CA LEU A 77 0.42 3.71 -9.28
C LEU A 77 1.84 4.25 -9.08
N ILE A 78 1.98 5.51 -8.66
CA ILE A 78 3.27 6.12 -8.30
C ILE A 78 3.91 5.34 -7.14
N ALA A 79 3.15 5.02 -6.09
CA ALA A 79 3.65 4.22 -4.98
C ALA A 79 4.11 2.82 -5.42
N ALA A 80 3.33 2.13 -6.26
CA ALA A 80 3.70 0.83 -6.83
C ALA A 80 4.99 0.92 -7.65
N PHE A 81 5.14 1.96 -8.46
CA PHE A 81 6.38 2.21 -9.21
C PHE A 81 7.58 2.39 -8.28
N VAL A 82 7.44 3.18 -7.20
CA VAL A 82 8.49 3.32 -6.18
C VAL A 82 8.84 1.96 -5.56
N TYR A 83 7.85 1.13 -5.22
CA TYR A 83 8.10 -0.21 -4.68
C TYR A 83 8.87 -1.08 -5.66
N ILE A 84 8.52 -1.06 -6.95
CA ILE A 84 9.21 -1.81 -8.00
C ILE A 84 10.67 -1.34 -8.11
N VAL A 85 10.92 -0.03 -8.13
CA VAL A 85 12.28 0.54 -8.17
C VAL A 85 13.10 0.12 -6.96
N VAL A 86 12.52 0.15 -5.75
CA VAL A 86 13.18 -0.34 -4.53
C VAL A 86 13.49 -1.83 -4.63
N LEU A 87 12.53 -2.65 -5.04
CA LEU A 87 12.68 -4.11 -5.13
C LEU A 87 13.72 -4.55 -6.17
N TRP A 88 13.82 -3.80 -7.28
CA TRP A 88 14.72 -4.10 -8.39
C TRP A 88 16.11 -3.49 -8.21
N ARG A 89 16.20 -2.20 -7.85
CA ARG A 89 17.44 -1.43 -7.93
C ARG A 89 18.02 -0.99 -6.59
N TYR A 90 17.17 -0.81 -5.57
CA TYR A 90 17.58 -0.31 -4.25
C TYR A 90 17.03 -1.16 -3.09
N PRO A 91 17.28 -2.48 -3.06
CA PRO A 91 16.64 -3.37 -2.09
C PRO A 91 17.05 -3.08 -0.63
N ALA A 92 18.15 -2.34 -0.40
CA ALA A 92 18.51 -1.80 0.91
C ALA A 92 17.42 -0.88 1.52
N LEU A 93 16.54 -0.29 0.70
CA LEU A 93 15.43 0.58 1.14
C LEU A 93 14.13 -0.18 1.48
N ILE A 94 14.10 -1.51 1.40
CA ILE A 94 12.90 -2.30 1.77
C ILE A 94 12.39 -1.99 3.19
N PRO A 95 13.24 -1.84 4.23
CA PRO A 95 12.76 -1.44 5.56
C PRO A 95 12.07 -0.07 5.57
N LEU A 96 12.56 0.90 4.80
CA LEU A 96 11.94 2.22 4.68
C LEU A 96 10.55 2.12 4.03
N VAL A 97 10.40 1.29 3.00
CA VAL A 97 9.10 1.03 2.38
C VAL A 97 8.11 0.47 3.41
N TRP A 98 8.55 -0.41 4.31
CA TRP A 98 7.70 -0.91 5.39
C TRP A 98 7.31 0.16 6.43
N VAL A 99 8.17 1.15 6.70
CA VAL A 99 7.77 2.32 7.50
C VAL A 99 6.67 3.11 6.81
N LEU A 100 6.87 3.45 5.53
CA LEU A 100 5.87 4.20 4.75
C LEU A 100 4.55 3.43 4.66
N PHE A 101 4.63 2.11 4.50
CA PHE A 101 3.47 1.23 4.51
C PHE A 101 2.69 1.31 5.83
N VAL A 102 3.37 1.25 6.97
CA VAL A 102 2.73 1.35 8.29
C VAL A 102 2.07 2.72 8.47
N PHE A 103 2.72 3.79 8.03
CA PHE A 103 2.13 5.13 8.06
C PHE A 103 0.89 5.23 7.16
N GLU A 104 0.97 4.73 5.93
CA GLU A 104 -0.12 4.76 4.97
C GLU A 104 -1.34 3.98 5.48
N TRP A 105 -1.16 2.69 5.82
CA TRP A 105 -2.28 1.84 6.25
C TRP A 105 -2.76 2.16 7.67
N GLY A 106 -1.84 2.52 8.57
CA GLY A 106 -2.21 3.00 9.91
C GLY A 106 -2.97 4.31 9.83
N GLY A 107 -2.53 5.26 8.99
CA GLY A 107 -3.25 6.49 8.71
C GLY A 107 -4.63 6.23 8.13
N ARG A 108 -4.78 5.28 7.20
CA ARG A 108 -6.07 4.86 6.66
C ARG A 108 -7.02 4.29 7.72
N LEU A 109 -6.51 3.46 8.63
CA LEU A 109 -7.29 2.95 9.76
C LEU A 109 -7.82 4.09 10.63
N LEU A 110 -6.95 5.03 11.01
CA LEU A 110 -7.30 6.16 11.87
C LEU A 110 -8.26 7.13 11.18
N ILE A 111 -8.01 7.46 9.90
CA ILE A 111 -8.91 8.30 9.10
C ILE A 111 -10.25 7.61 8.91
N GLY A 112 -10.29 6.30 8.65
CA GLY A 112 -11.53 5.54 8.53
C GLY A 112 -12.34 5.49 9.83
N ALA A 113 -11.69 5.52 10.99
CA ALA A 113 -12.38 5.64 12.27
C ALA A 113 -12.91 7.05 12.54
N TRP A 114 -12.22 8.09 12.05
CA TRP A 114 -12.63 9.48 12.23
C TRP A 114 -13.64 10.00 11.19
N LYS A 115 -13.47 9.56 9.94
CA LYS A 115 -14.26 9.92 8.75
C LYS A 115 -14.67 8.62 8.04
N PRO A 116 -15.61 7.86 8.62
CA PRO A 116 -16.04 6.59 8.05
C PRO A 116 -16.63 6.81 6.65
N LEU A 117 -16.32 5.87 5.76
CA LEU A 117 -16.91 5.83 4.43
C LEU A 117 -18.35 5.34 4.53
N ASP A 118 -19.28 6.08 3.96
CA ASP A 118 -20.68 5.66 3.84
C ASP A 118 -20.82 4.68 2.67
N ALA A 119 -20.66 3.39 2.99
CA ALA A 119 -20.65 2.29 2.04
C ALA A 119 -21.80 1.33 2.37
N ALA A 120 -22.50 0.84 1.34
CA ALA A 120 -23.63 -0.07 1.50
C ALA A 120 -23.23 -1.46 2.00
N GLY A 121 -21.96 -1.83 1.83
CA GLY A 121 -21.38 -3.08 2.32
C GLY A 121 -20.00 -2.87 2.94
N THR A 122 -19.34 -3.97 3.31
CA THR A 122 -17.94 -3.93 3.76
C THR A 122 -17.00 -4.06 2.56
N PRO A 123 -16.34 -2.98 2.10
CA PRO A 123 -15.47 -3.07 0.95
C PRO A 123 -14.16 -3.79 1.31
N PRO A 124 -13.49 -4.43 0.34
CA PRO A 124 -12.19 -5.08 0.57
C PRO A 124 -11.14 -4.14 1.20
N GLY A 125 -11.21 -2.85 0.87
CA GLY A 125 -10.34 -1.82 1.46
C GLY A 125 -10.56 -1.62 2.96
N ALA A 126 -11.77 -1.79 3.49
CA ALA A 126 -12.04 -1.68 4.92
C ALA A 126 -11.40 -2.83 5.71
N VAL A 127 -11.49 -4.06 5.17
CA VAL A 127 -10.78 -5.23 5.73
C VAL A 127 -9.26 -4.99 5.69
N GLY A 128 -8.75 -4.47 4.57
CA GLY A 128 -7.35 -4.09 4.43
C GLY A 128 -6.89 -3.07 5.46
N ASN A 129 -7.68 -2.01 5.71
CA ASN A 129 -7.36 -0.98 6.70
C ASN A 129 -7.21 -1.56 8.11
N LEU A 130 -7.97 -2.59 8.46
CA LEU A 130 -7.85 -3.25 9.76
C LEU A 130 -6.61 -4.15 9.83
N MET A 131 -6.38 -4.98 8.82
CA MET A 131 -5.36 -6.04 8.89
C MET A 131 -3.95 -5.57 8.52
N LEU A 132 -3.84 -4.74 7.49
CA LEU A 132 -2.54 -4.40 6.89
C LEU A 132 -1.62 -3.60 7.81
N PRO A 133 -2.06 -2.69 8.69
CA PRO A 133 -1.15 -2.05 9.65
C PRO A 133 -0.33 -3.06 10.47
N PHE A 134 -0.98 -4.13 10.95
CA PHE A 134 -0.31 -5.19 11.70
C PHE A 134 0.66 -6.02 10.85
N VAL A 135 0.27 -6.32 9.60
CA VAL A 135 1.18 -6.95 8.63
C VAL A 135 2.39 -6.06 8.38
N GLY A 136 2.19 -4.76 8.22
CA GLY A 136 3.25 -3.77 8.03
C GLY A 136 4.24 -3.74 9.20
N VAL A 137 3.74 -3.72 10.43
CA VAL A 137 4.59 -3.77 11.64
C VAL A 137 5.38 -5.08 11.72
N ALA A 138 4.75 -6.21 11.43
CA ALA A 138 5.41 -7.51 11.41
C ALA A 138 6.51 -7.58 10.34
N MET A 139 6.22 -7.10 9.13
CA MET A 139 7.19 -7.10 8.03
C MET A 139 8.31 -6.08 8.27
N LEU A 140 8.02 -4.93 8.88
CA LEU A 140 9.05 -3.98 9.31
C LEU A 140 10.01 -4.65 10.31
N ALA A 141 9.48 -5.30 11.35
CA ALA A 141 10.28 -6.01 12.32
C ALA A 141 11.15 -7.10 11.66
N LEU A 142 10.59 -7.89 10.75
CA LEU A 142 11.32 -8.92 9.99
C LEU A 142 12.36 -8.32 9.03
N SER A 143 12.09 -7.15 8.44
CA SER A 143 13.01 -6.47 7.54
C SER A 143 14.25 -5.92 8.27
N LEU A 144 14.11 -5.62 9.55
CA LEU A 144 15.19 -5.13 10.41
C LEU A 144 15.99 -6.27 11.07
N ARG A 145 15.49 -7.51 11.09
CA ARG A 145 16.20 -8.67 11.64
C ARG A 145 17.20 -9.22 10.63
N GLU A 146 18.48 -9.21 11.01
CA GLU A 146 19.55 -9.79 10.19
C GLU A 146 19.47 -11.31 10.18
N ARG A 147 19.73 -11.90 9.02
CA ARG A 147 20.15 -13.29 8.97
C ARG A 147 21.66 -13.36 9.22
N PRO A 148 22.13 -14.34 10.01
CA PRO A 148 23.52 -14.75 9.98
C PRO A 148 23.93 -15.05 8.54
N ALA A 149 25.16 -14.71 8.16
CA ALA A 149 25.70 -15.18 6.89
C ALA A 149 25.62 -16.72 6.86
N PRO A 150 25.29 -17.34 5.72
CA PRO A 150 25.44 -18.78 5.59
C PRO A 150 26.89 -19.14 5.93
N GLU A 151 27.09 -20.12 6.81
CA GLU A 151 28.43 -20.65 7.10
C GLU A 151 29.03 -21.26 5.80
N PRO A 152 30.35 -21.10 5.58
CA PRO A 152 31.03 -21.51 4.35
C PRO A 152 31.04 -23.03 4.12
#